data_AF-A0A496AAA5-F1
#
_entry.id   AF-A0A496AAA5-F1
#
_cell.length_a   1.000
_cell.length_b   1.000
_cell.length_c   1.000
_cell.angle_alpha   90.00
_cell.angle_beta   90.00
_cell.angle_gamma   90.00
#
_symmetry.space_group_name_H-M   'P 1'
#
loop_
_entity.id
_entity.type
_entity.pdbx_description
1 polymer ?
#
loop_
_entity_poly.entity_id
_entity_poly.type
_entity_poly.pdbx_seq_one_letter_code
_entity_poly.pdbx_strand_id
1 'polypeptide(L)' 'MTQTSPDFISGILLAAGLSTRMGAPKQLLPFGESTIVETVVDNMLGAKFDEVIVVVGHHAEEIQ' A
#
# COMPACT_ATOMS: atom_id res chain seq x y z
N MET A 1 -28.83 -12.32 -23.30
CA MET A 1 -28.04 -11.23 -22.67
C MET A 1 -27.23 -11.86 -21.56
N THR A 2 -25.94 -12.11 -21.78
CA THR A 2 -25.05 -12.68 -20.75
C THR A 2 -24.70 -11.58 -19.76
N GLN A 3 -25.18 -11.72 -18.53
CA GLN A 3 -24.84 -10.85 -17.40
C GLN A 3 -23.47 -11.30 -16.89
N THR A 4 -22.40 -10.63 -17.31
CA THR A 4 -21.09 -10.76 -16.66
C THR A 4 -21.14 -10.00 -15.35
N SER A 5 -20.91 -10.70 -14.24
CA SER A 5 -20.61 -10.02 -12.97
C SER A 5 -19.31 -9.24 -13.14
N PRO A 6 -19.18 -8.05 -12.53
CA PRO A 6 -17.93 -7.31 -12.59
C PRO A 6 -16.77 -8.16 -12.03
N ASP A 7 -15.62 -8.12 -12.69
CA ASP A 7 -14.42 -8.78 -12.20
C ASP A 7 -13.97 -8.12 -10.90
N PHE A 8 -13.70 -8.92 -9.87
CA PHE A 8 -13.17 -8.44 -8.59
C PHE A 8 -11.65 -8.30 -8.67
N ILE A 9 -11.11 -7.12 -8.38
CA ILE A 9 -9.70 -6.79 -8.53
C ILE A 9 -9.12 -6.33 -7.18
N SER A 10 -8.24 -7.15 -6.60
CA SER A 10 -7.45 -6.78 -5.41
C SER A 10 -6.14 -6.10 -5.79
N GLY A 11 -5.79 -5.03 -5.10
CA GLY A 11 -4.47 -4.41 -5.14
C GLY A 11 -3.61 -4.87 -3.97
N ILE A 12 -2.37 -5.32 -4.22
CA ILE A 12 -1.44 -5.77 -3.18
C ILE A 12 -0.23 -4.82 -3.11
N LEU A 13 -0.07 -4.16 -1.96
CA LEU A 13 1.10 -3.33 -1.65
C LEU A 13 2.11 -4.11 -0.81
N LEU A 14 3.27 -4.42 -1.39
CA LEU A 14 4.36 -5.09 -0.69
C LEU A 14 5.24 -4.07 0.06
N ALA A 15 4.92 -3.85 1.34
CA ALA A 15 5.54 -2.87 2.23
C ALA A 15 6.40 -3.53 3.33
N ALA A 16 6.92 -4.74 3.13
CA ALA A 16 7.71 -5.49 4.12
C ALA A 16 9.24 -5.34 3.96
N GLY A 17 9.72 -4.39 3.13
CA GLY A 17 11.15 -4.22 2.85
C GLY A 17 11.95 -3.68 4.04
N LEU A 18 13.17 -4.20 4.24
CA LEU A 18 14.09 -3.87 5.34
C LEU A 18 14.63 -2.43 5.34
N SER A 19 14.42 -1.66 4.27
CA SER A 19 14.84 -0.26 4.16
C SER A 19 16.34 0.02 4.45
N THR A 20 17.22 -0.96 4.21
CA THR A 20 18.65 -0.93 4.59
C THR A 20 19.45 0.25 4.02
N ARG A 21 19.05 0.79 2.86
CA ARG A 21 19.70 1.96 2.25
C ARG A 21 19.26 3.29 2.84
N MET A 22 18.08 3.35 3.44
CA MET A 22 17.50 4.61 3.95
C MET A 22 17.71 4.79 5.46
N GLY A 23 18.14 3.74 6.17
CA GLY A 23 18.45 3.79 7.61
C GLY A 23 17.23 3.87 8.54
N ALA A 24 16.03 4.04 7.98
CA ALA A 24 14.74 4.04 8.66
C ALA A 24 13.69 3.35 7.76
N PRO A 25 12.54 2.90 8.31
CA PRO A 25 11.46 2.31 7.52
C PRO A 25 11.00 3.26 6.42
N LYS A 26 11.25 2.90 5.15
CA LYS A 26 10.93 3.75 3.99
C LYS A 26 9.46 4.17 3.97
N GLN A 27 8.58 3.27 4.41
CA GLN A 27 7.15 3.41 4.48
C GLN A 27 6.75 4.68 5.25
N LEU A 28 7.47 5.00 6.32
CA LEU A 28 7.20 6.12 7.22
C LEU A 28 8.00 7.38 6.88
N LEU A 29 8.82 7.35 5.84
CA LEU A 29 9.53 8.54 5.41
C LEU A 29 8.55 9.56 4.85
N PRO A 30 8.76 10.87 5.13
CA PRO A 30 7.91 11.93 4.60
C PRO A 30 8.01 12.01 3.08
N PHE A 31 6.88 12.27 2.44
CA PHE A 31 6.71 12.43 1.01
C PHE A 31 5.63 13.47 0.72
N GLY A 32 6.04 14.74 0.66
CA GLY A 32 5.10 15.86 0.62
C GLY A 32 4.42 16.04 1.97
N GLU A 33 3.08 16.06 1.98
CA GLU A 33 2.25 16.27 3.17
C GLU A 33 1.91 14.97 3.93
N SER A 34 2.30 13.81 3.39
CA SER A 34 2.05 12.49 3.98
C SER A 34 3.31 11.62 3.94
N THR A 35 3.23 10.38 4.39
CA THR A 35 4.28 9.38 4.28
C THR A 35 4.25 8.66 2.93
N ILE A 36 5.32 7.94 2.61
CA ILE A 36 5.38 7.10 1.40
C ILE A 36 4.24 6.06 1.40
N VAL A 37 3.96 5.41 2.53
CA VAL A 37 2.91 4.38 2.58
C VAL A 37 1.52 4.98 2.38
N GLU A 38 1.22 6.11 3.03
CA GLU A 38 -0.06 6.82 2.87
C GLU A 38 -0.27 7.24 1.41
N THR A 39 0.75 7.85 0.78
CA THR A 39 0.65 8.27 -0.62
C THR A 39 0.33 7.10 -1.55
N VAL A 40 0.95 5.94 -1.35
CA VAL A 40 0.72 4.77 -2.21
C VAL A 40 -0.66 4.17 -1.96
N VAL A 41 -1.09 4.08 -0.71
CA VAL A 41 -2.44 3.61 -0.35
C VAL A 41 -3.49 4.53 -0.94
N ASP A 42 -3.35 5.85 -0.82
CA ASP A 42 -4.29 6.82 -1.39
C ASP A 42 -4.39 6.69 -2.92
N ASN A 43 -3.27 6.48 -3.60
CA ASN A 43 -3.25 6.23 -5.04
C ASN A 43 -4.00 4.94 -5.40
N MET A 44 -3.82 3.86 -4.63
CA MET A 44 -4.52 2.59 -4.85
C MET A 44 -6.02 2.72 -4.59
N LEU A 45 -6.42 3.41 -3.52
CA LEU A 45 -7.83 3.70 -3.24
C LEU A 45 -8.45 4.58 -4.34
N GLY A 46 -7.71 5.57 -4.84
CA GLY A 46 -8.12 6.41 -5.98
C GLY A 46 -8.23 5.65 -7.30
N ALA A 47 -7.44 4.58 -7.48
CA ALA A 47 -7.50 3.67 -8.62
C ALA A 47 -8.71 2.71 -8.59
N LYS A 48 -9.47 2.69 -7.49
CA LYS A 48 -10.72 1.91 -7.31
C LYS A 48 -10.53 0.38 -7.43
N PHE A 49 -9.50 -0.17 -6.79
CA PHE A 49 -9.48 -1.60 -6.47
C PHE A 49 -10.65 -1.94 -5.54
N ASP A 50 -11.22 -3.14 -5.68
CA ASP A 50 -12.30 -3.60 -4.79
C ASP A 50 -11.78 -3.88 -3.37
N GLU A 51 -10.49 -4.19 -3.27
CA GLU A 51 -9.78 -4.45 -2.03
C GLU A 51 -8.32 -3.99 -2.16
N VAL A 52 -7.77 -3.41 -1.09
CA VAL A 52 -6.35 -3.08 -0.98
C VAL A 52 -5.75 -3.85 0.19
N ILE A 53 -4.75 -4.69 -0.08
CA ILE A 53 -4.03 -5.48 0.91
C ILE A 53 -2.63 -4.88 1.06
N VAL A 54 -2.31 -4.41 2.27
CA VAL A 54 -0.96 -3.92 2.60
C VAL A 54 -0.22 -5.00 3.37
N VAL A 55 0.87 -5.49 2.81
CA VAL A 55 1.73 -6.51 3.43
C VAL A 55 2.90 -5.81 4.12
N VAL A 56 2.88 -5.81 5.45
CA VAL A 56 3.93 -5.24 6.30
C VAL A 56 4.89 -6.32 6.82
N GLY A 57 6.08 -5.89 7.29
CA GLY A 57 7.17 -6.78 7.71
C GLY A 57 7.61 -6.54 9.15
N HIS A 58 8.92 -6.65 9.41
CA HIS A 58 9.53 -6.49 10.74
C HIS A 58 9.16 -5.18 11.47
N HIS A 59 8.83 -4.12 10.73
CA HIS A 59 8.39 -2.82 11.26
C HIS A 59 6.86 -2.65 11.26
N ALA A 60 6.09 -3.74 11.30
CA ALA A 60 4.62 -3.70 11.20
C ALA A 60 3.98 -2.78 12.26
N GLU A 61 4.43 -2.87 13.53
CA GLU A 61 3.86 -2.07 14.62
C GLU A 61 4.04 -0.56 14.41
N GLU A 62 5.06 -0.12 13.68
CA GLU A 62 5.28 1.29 13.37
C GLU A 62 4.47 1.75 12.15
N ILE A 63 4.04 0.82 11.29
CA ILE A 63 3.37 1.10 10.01
C ILE A 63 1.84 1.04 10.12
N GLN A 64 1.30 0.32 11.11
CA GLN A 64 -0.14 0.07 11.28
C GLN A 64 -0.93 1.23 11.87
#